data_AF-A0A328B8W5-F1
#
_entry.id   AF-A0A328B8W5-F1
#
_cell.length_a   1.000
_cell.length_b   1.000
_cell.length_c   1.000
_cell.angle_alpha   90.00
_cell.angle_beta   90.00
_cell.angle_gamma   90.00
#
_symmetry.space_group_name_H-M   'P 1'
#
loop_
_entity.id
_entity.type
_entity.pdbx_description
1 polymer ?
#
loop_
_entity_poly.entity_id
_entity_poly.type
_entity_poly.pdbx_seq_one_letter_code
_entity_poly.pdbx_strand_id
1 'polypeptide(L)'
;MAELTDLLPTGASAPDAVLSDGSRLSDLRGRPVILAFAPDEWNPTHAYQSEIFARLSQEFGAGAAFVDTATEDWHALDCRGTLAAQFGVCGQQALFLLDEHGIVRWQTVVGPGQQLRAGQVLAALQALHPAPANGASGEWGSGLSRRTFVTATLAAAALLLLPGCSPGADDKSAPNAQAAARGSGQVAVTLTINGKTHRLQLDPRVALLDALREELHLTGTKKGCDHGQCGACTVHLDGQSALSCLTLAVMAQGKRITTIEGLASGEELHPLQAAFLKHDAFQCGYCTPGQLMAASALLQDPHTPAGSAVELREALSGNLCRCAAYPNIIAAIQEVQRA
;
A
#
# COMPACT_ATOMS: atom_id res chain seq x y z
N MET A 1 -22.08 30.11 -29.45
CA MET A 1 -20.83 30.19 -28.67
C MET A 1 -21.27 30.18 -27.22
N ALA A 2 -21.21 29.02 -26.56
CA ALA A 2 -21.60 28.92 -25.16
C ALA A 2 -20.63 29.79 -24.33
N GLU A 3 -21.17 30.66 -23.48
CA GLU A 3 -20.39 31.39 -22.49
C GLU A 3 -19.51 30.39 -21.73
N LEU A 4 -18.20 30.64 -21.64
CA LEU A 4 -17.36 29.90 -20.71
C LEU A 4 -17.87 30.26 -19.31
N THR A 5 -18.61 29.34 -18.69
CA THR A 5 -18.95 29.45 -17.28
C THR A 5 -17.64 29.46 -16.49
N ASP A 6 -17.41 30.49 -15.68
CA ASP A 6 -16.29 30.51 -14.74
C ASP A 6 -16.37 29.29 -13.80
N LEU A 7 -15.20 28.81 -13.36
CA LEU A 7 -15.10 27.70 -12.41
C LEU A 7 -15.95 27.98 -11.17
N LEU A 8 -16.84 27.05 -10.83
CA LEU A 8 -17.75 27.21 -9.70
C LEU A 8 -16.96 27.31 -8.37
N PRO A 9 -16.96 28.46 -7.67
CA PRO A 9 -16.05 28.67 -6.55
C PRO A 9 -16.49 27.91 -5.30
N THR A 10 -15.53 27.63 -4.40
CA THR A 10 -15.83 27.14 -3.05
C THR A 10 -16.74 28.12 -2.31
N GLY A 11 -17.78 27.60 -1.66
CA GLY A 11 -18.84 28.36 -1.00
C GLY A 11 -20.05 28.65 -1.88
N ALA A 12 -19.98 28.41 -3.19
CA ALA A 12 -21.14 28.53 -4.08
C ALA A 12 -22.10 27.34 -3.92
N SER A 13 -23.39 27.57 -4.20
CA SER A 13 -24.36 26.51 -4.32
C SER A 13 -24.21 25.80 -5.67
N ALA A 14 -24.18 24.47 -5.65
CA ALA A 14 -24.13 23.67 -6.86
C ALA A 14 -25.40 23.88 -7.70
N PRO A 15 -25.25 23.98 -9.04
CA PRO A 15 -26.39 24.10 -9.94
C PRO A 15 -27.30 22.87 -9.82
N ASP A 16 -28.62 23.08 -9.89
CA ASP A 16 -29.59 21.98 -9.88
C ASP A 16 -29.65 21.30 -11.25
N ALA A 17 -28.61 20.53 -11.55
CA ALA A 17 -28.40 19.88 -12.83
C ALA A 17 -29.13 18.54 -12.92
N VAL A 18 -29.55 18.16 -14.13
CA VAL A 18 -30.09 16.83 -14.43
C VAL A 18 -28.93 15.87 -14.67
N LEU A 19 -28.93 14.76 -13.94
CA LEU A 19 -27.98 13.66 -14.04
C LEU A 19 -28.37 12.72 -15.20
N SER A 20 -27.48 11.83 -15.62
CA SER A 20 -27.73 10.97 -16.78
C SER A 20 -28.87 9.97 -16.57
N ASP A 21 -29.14 9.60 -15.32
CA ASP A 21 -30.26 8.74 -14.91
C ASP A 21 -31.60 9.47 -14.86
N GLY A 22 -31.61 10.78 -15.18
CA GLY A 22 -32.78 11.65 -15.19
C GLY A 22 -33.14 12.25 -13.83
N SER A 23 -32.45 11.87 -12.75
CA SER A 23 -32.58 12.50 -11.43
C SER A 23 -31.91 13.88 -11.41
N ARG A 24 -32.21 14.70 -10.40
CA ARG A 24 -31.58 16.00 -10.21
C ARG A 24 -30.54 15.96 -9.12
N LEU A 25 -29.51 16.80 -9.25
CA LEU A 25 -28.50 16.97 -8.22
C LEU A 25 -29.11 17.45 -6.88
N SER A 26 -30.19 18.24 -6.93
CA SER A 26 -30.92 18.63 -5.71
C SER A 26 -31.65 17.47 -5.02
N ASP A 27 -31.97 16.39 -5.72
CA ASP A 27 -32.60 15.20 -5.13
C ASP A 27 -31.64 14.48 -4.17
N LEU A 28 -30.35 14.74 -4.27
CA LEU A 28 -29.29 14.18 -3.43
C LEU A 28 -28.99 15.02 -2.18
N ARG A 29 -29.74 16.11 -1.94
CA ARG A 29 -29.61 16.92 -0.72
C ARG A 29 -29.96 16.10 0.54
N GLY A 30 -29.44 16.54 1.68
CA GLY A 30 -29.54 15.82 2.96
C GLY A 30 -28.44 14.76 3.16
N ARG A 31 -27.51 14.66 2.22
CA ARG A 31 -26.25 13.93 2.37
C ARG A 31 -25.14 14.62 1.57
N PRO A 32 -23.87 14.50 1.97
CA PRO A 32 -22.76 15.01 1.20
C PRO A 32 -22.63 14.30 -0.15
N VAL A 33 -22.21 15.03 -1.18
CA VAL A 33 -22.15 14.55 -2.56
C VAL A 33 -20.76 14.77 -3.15
N ILE A 34 -20.23 13.75 -3.83
CA ILE A 34 -18.94 13.82 -4.51
C ILE A 34 -19.15 13.69 -6.01
N LEU A 35 -18.65 14.67 -6.76
CA LEU A 35 -18.72 14.72 -8.22
C LEU A 35 -17.32 14.58 -8.80
N ALA A 36 -17.08 13.52 -9.57
CA ALA A 36 -15.81 13.25 -10.22
C ALA A 36 -15.95 13.32 -11.75
N PHE A 37 -15.37 14.35 -12.36
CA PHE A 37 -15.27 14.51 -13.81
C PHE A 37 -13.97 13.86 -14.31
N ALA A 38 -13.79 12.55 -14.10
CA ALA A 38 -12.56 11.83 -14.40
C ALA A 38 -12.84 10.34 -14.73
N PRO A 39 -13.39 10.04 -15.93
CA PRO A 39 -14.02 8.76 -16.27
C PRO A 39 -13.15 7.51 -15.98
N ASP A 40 -11.84 7.57 -16.22
CA ASP A 40 -10.98 6.38 -16.15
C ASP A 40 -10.02 6.37 -14.94
N GLU A 41 -9.93 7.46 -14.18
CA GLU A 41 -8.86 7.64 -13.18
C GLU A 41 -9.35 7.60 -11.74
N TRP A 42 -10.59 8.03 -11.48
CA TRP A 42 -11.13 8.10 -10.11
C TRP A 42 -12.21 7.06 -9.92
N ASN A 43 -11.87 5.97 -9.23
CA ASN A 43 -12.77 4.89 -8.88
C ASN A 43 -12.50 4.43 -7.42
N PRO A 44 -13.37 4.76 -6.46
CA PRO A 44 -13.16 4.45 -5.04
C PRO A 44 -13.18 2.93 -4.75
N THR A 45 -13.61 2.10 -5.70
CA THR A 45 -13.48 0.64 -5.61
C THR A 45 -12.04 0.14 -5.83
N HIS A 46 -11.15 0.97 -6.37
CA HIS A 46 -9.74 0.63 -6.50
C HIS A 46 -9.02 0.66 -5.14
N ALA A 47 -8.26 -0.40 -4.84
CA ALA A 47 -7.57 -0.57 -3.55
C ALA A 47 -6.67 0.63 -3.16
N TYR A 48 -5.96 1.25 -4.11
CA TYR A 48 -5.12 2.43 -3.84
C TYR A 48 -5.90 3.72 -3.54
N GLN A 49 -7.21 3.74 -3.82
CA GLN A 49 -8.13 4.84 -3.53
C GLN A 49 -9.04 4.56 -2.33
N SER A 50 -9.01 3.34 -1.79
CA SER A 50 -9.83 2.91 -0.64
C SER A 50 -9.59 3.75 0.63
N GLU A 51 -8.36 4.19 0.90
CA GLU A 51 -8.06 5.07 2.05
C GLU A 51 -8.77 6.42 1.93
N ILE A 52 -8.91 6.92 0.71
CA ILE A 52 -9.60 8.19 0.42
C ILE A 52 -11.08 8.02 0.67
N PHE A 53 -11.65 6.92 0.16
CA PHE A 53 -13.04 6.56 0.43
C PHE A 53 -13.31 6.45 1.93
N ALA A 54 -12.47 5.73 2.68
CA ALA A 54 -12.59 5.59 4.13
C ALA A 54 -12.55 6.94 4.86
N ARG A 55 -11.67 7.87 4.45
CA ARG A 55 -11.60 9.22 5.01
C ARG A 55 -12.78 10.10 4.62
N LEU A 56 -13.27 10.00 3.38
CA LEU A 56 -14.49 10.67 2.94
C LEU A 56 -15.68 10.18 3.77
N SER A 57 -15.80 8.88 4.02
CA SER A 57 -16.83 8.32 4.89
C SER A 57 -16.68 8.73 6.36
N GLN A 58 -15.45 8.97 6.83
CA GLN A 58 -15.21 9.48 8.19
C GLN A 58 -15.60 10.96 8.32
N GLU A 59 -15.31 11.76 7.28
CA GLU A 59 -15.55 13.21 7.25
C GLU A 59 -17.03 13.55 7.01
N PHE A 60 -17.67 12.82 6.09
CA PHE A 60 -19.05 13.09 5.63
C PHE A 60 -20.06 12.07 6.18
N GLY A 61 -19.61 11.15 7.03
CA GLY A 61 -20.39 10.02 7.53
C GLY A 61 -20.52 8.88 6.51
N ALA A 62 -21.07 7.75 6.96
CA ALA A 62 -21.28 6.55 6.15
C ALA A 62 -22.34 6.71 5.03
N GLY A 63 -22.82 7.93 4.77
CA GLY A 63 -23.94 8.24 3.88
C GLY A 63 -23.61 9.10 2.68
N ALA A 64 -22.34 9.42 2.42
CA ALA A 64 -21.95 10.22 1.26
C ALA A 64 -22.41 9.54 -0.05
N ALA A 65 -23.11 10.29 -0.90
CA ALA A 65 -23.48 9.82 -2.23
C ALA A 65 -22.38 10.16 -3.22
N PHE A 66 -21.85 9.14 -3.87
CA PHE A 66 -21.02 9.32 -5.04
C PHE A 66 -21.94 9.29 -6.26
N VAL A 67 -21.91 10.35 -7.05
CA VAL A 67 -22.76 10.41 -8.25
C VAL A 67 -22.07 9.70 -9.38
N ASP A 68 -22.67 8.57 -9.75
CA ASP A 68 -22.37 7.79 -10.93
C ASP A 68 -23.43 8.09 -11.99
N THR A 69 -23.00 8.22 -13.23
CA THR A 69 -23.87 8.41 -14.38
C THR A 69 -24.02 7.16 -15.25
N ALA A 70 -23.98 5.93 -14.73
CA ALA A 70 -24.78 4.82 -15.26
C ALA A 70 -24.90 3.67 -14.26
N THR A 71 -26.12 3.17 -14.10
CA THR A 71 -26.53 1.98 -13.33
C THR A 71 -25.54 0.79 -13.34
N GLU A 72 -25.31 0.26 -12.14
CA GLU A 72 -24.69 -1.03 -11.78
C GLU A 72 -23.16 -1.21 -11.91
N ASP A 73 -22.43 -0.30 -12.57
CA ASP A 73 -20.96 -0.29 -12.60
C ASP A 73 -20.43 1.15 -12.50
N TRP A 74 -19.48 1.45 -11.61
CA TRP A 74 -18.90 2.79 -11.39
C TRP A 74 -18.52 3.52 -12.69
N HIS A 75 -19.21 4.60 -13.08
CA HIS A 75 -18.88 5.45 -14.24
C HIS A 75 -18.73 6.93 -13.84
N ALA A 76 -17.52 7.48 -13.94
CA ALA A 76 -17.30 8.91 -13.64
C ALA A 76 -17.99 9.84 -14.66
N LEU A 77 -18.26 11.08 -14.23
CA LEU A 77 -18.99 12.06 -15.01
C LEU A 77 -18.24 12.45 -16.28
N ASP A 78 -18.98 12.62 -17.40
CA ASP A 78 -18.40 13.12 -18.65
C ASP A 78 -17.88 14.55 -18.47
N CYS A 79 -16.56 14.71 -18.56
CA CYS A 79 -15.88 16.00 -18.48
C CYS A 79 -16.23 16.94 -19.65
N ARG A 80 -16.84 16.46 -20.73
CA ARG A 80 -17.28 17.27 -21.89
C ARG A 80 -18.80 17.48 -21.93
N GLY A 81 -19.53 16.92 -20.97
CA GLY A 81 -20.98 16.97 -20.91
C GLY A 81 -21.53 18.31 -20.39
N THR A 82 -22.84 18.47 -20.51
CA THR A 82 -23.58 19.65 -20.03
C THR A 82 -23.35 19.93 -18.54
N LEU A 83 -23.21 18.88 -17.72
CA LEU A 83 -22.93 19.00 -16.30
C LEU A 83 -21.55 19.64 -16.05
N ALA A 84 -20.50 19.20 -16.76
CA ALA A 84 -19.17 19.78 -16.64
C ALA A 84 -19.14 21.26 -17.03
N ALA A 85 -19.93 21.67 -18.03
CA ALA A 85 -20.06 23.07 -18.42
C ALA A 85 -20.72 23.93 -17.34
N GLN A 86 -21.68 23.40 -16.57
CA GLN A 86 -22.32 24.13 -15.47
C GLN A 86 -21.40 24.31 -14.26
N PHE A 87 -20.41 23.43 -14.09
CA PHE A 87 -19.37 23.55 -13.06
C PHE A 87 -18.13 24.32 -13.55
N GLY A 88 -18.10 24.74 -14.82
CA GLY A 88 -16.97 25.47 -15.40
C GLY A 88 -15.72 24.62 -15.64
N VAL A 89 -15.88 23.31 -15.83
CA VAL A 89 -14.77 22.33 -15.98
C VAL A 89 -14.84 21.54 -17.30
N CYS A 90 -15.49 22.11 -18.32
CA CYS A 90 -15.64 21.46 -19.61
C CYS A 90 -14.28 21.14 -20.26
N GLY A 91 -14.06 19.87 -20.59
CA GLY A 91 -12.81 19.34 -21.14
C GLY A 91 -11.68 19.21 -20.12
N GLN A 92 -11.95 19.44 -18.83
CA GLN A 92 -10.97 19.34 -17.74
C GLN A 92 -11.36 18.23 -16.78
N GLN A 93 -10.36 17.58 -16.19
CA GLN A 93 -10.58 16.70 -15.07
C GLN A 93 -10.81 17.54 -13.81
N ALA A 94 -11.83 17.19 -13.03
CA ALA A 94 -12.14 17.92 -11.81
C ALA A 94 -12.81 17.04 -10.77
N LEU A 95 -12.65 17.42 -9.50
CA LEU A 95 -13.36 16.82 -8.38
C LEU A 95 -14.03 17.93 -7.58
N PHE A 96 -15.30 17.74 -7.25
CA PHE A 96 -16.06 18.63 -6.37
C PHE A 96 -16.60 17.84 -5.19
N LEU A 97 -16.54 18.50 -4.03
CA LEU A 97 -17.12 18.01 -2.80
C LEU A 97 -18.23 18.97 -2.38
N LEU A 98 -19.45 18.45 -2.31
CA LEU A 98 -20.64 19.17 -1.89
C LEU A 98 -21.06 18.70 -0.50
N ASP A 99 -21.50 19.62 0.36
CA ASP A 99 -22.15 19.26 1.62
C ASP A 99 -23.62 18.85 1.42
N GLU A 100 -24.29 18.54 2.54
CA GLU A 100 -25.71 18.14 2.57
C GLU A 100 -26.68 19.20 2.03
N HIS A 101 -26.26 20.47 1.96
CA HIS A 101 -27.06 21.57 1.42
C HIS A 101 -26.75 21.82 -0.08
N GLY A 102 -25.82 21.07 -0.66
CA GLY A 102 -25.35 21.25 -2.03
C GLY A 102 -24.38 22.43 -2.18
N ILE A 103 -23.66 22.82 -1.12
CA ILE A 103 -22.64 23.87 -1.18
C ILE A 103 -21.28 23.25 -1.49
N VAL A 104 -20.54 23.84 -2.44
CA VAL A 104 -19.17 23.43 -2.77
C VAL A 104 -18.25 23.71 -1.58
N ARG A 105 -17.80 22.67 -0.89
CA ARG A 105 -16.84 22.79 0.22
C ARG A 105 -15.41 22.70 -0.25
N TRP A 106 -15.18 21.99 -1.35
CA TRP A 106 -13.87 21.90 -1.95
C TRP A 106 -13.98 21.56 -3.43
N GLN A 107 -12.97 22.00 -4.18
CA GLN A 107 -12.80 21.63 -5.58
C GLN A 107 -11.33 21.55 -5.96
N THR A 108 -11.04 20.76 -6.98
CA THR A 108 -9.78 20.85 -7.74
C THR A 108 -10.05 20.68 -9.22
N VAL A 109 -9.27 21.39 -10.02
CA VAL A 109 -9.25 21.25 -11.47
C VAL A 109 -7.84 20.86 -11.87
N VAL A 110 -7.74 19.83 -12.70
CA VAL A 110 -6.48 19.27 -13.17
C VAL A 110 -6.26 19.73 -14.60
N GLY A 111 -5.07 20.30 -14.85
CA GLY A 111 -4.73 20.84 -16.16
C GLY A 111 -4.59 19.75 -17.24
N PRO A 112 -4.60 20.14 -18.53
CA PRO A 112 -4.42 19.18 -19.63
C PRO A 112 -3.14 18.35 -19.47
N GLY A 113 -3.25 17.01 -19.52
CA GLY A 113 -2.12 16.09 -19.40
C GLY A 113 -1.64 15.83 -17.97
N GLN A 114 -2.30 16.40 -16.96
CA GLN A 114 -2.10 16.04 -15.56
C GLN A 114 -3.18 15.02 -15.14
N GLN A 115 -2.87 14.24 -14.10
CA GLN A 115 -3.78 13.24 -13.53
C GLN A 115 -4.20 13.64 -12.13
N LEU A 116 -5.46 13.36 -11.79
CA LEU A 116 -5.95 13.56 -10.44
C LEU A 116 -5.35 12.48 -9.51
N ARG A 117 -4.43 12.87 -8.64
CA ARG A 117 -3.78 11.91 -7.73
C ARG A 117 -4.53 11.80 -6.41
N ALA A 118 -4.60 10.58 -5.90
CA ALA A 118 -5.12 10.26 -4.59
C ALA A 118 -4.63 11.20 -3.46
N GLY A 119 -3.32 11.48 -3.44
CA GLY A 119 -2.70 12.35 -2.45
C GLY A 119 -3.15 13.81 -2.49
N GLN A 120 -3.59 14.32 -3.66
CA GLN A 120 -4.10 15.70 -3.77
C GLN A 120 -5.47 15.84 -3.10
N VAL A 121 -6.31 14.81 -3.22
CA VAL A 121 -7.62 14.75 -2.56
C VAL A 121 -7.47 14.56 -1.05
N LEU A 122 -6.51 13.75 -0.61
CA LEU A 122 -6.19 13.60 0.81
C LEU A 122 -5.72 14.91 1.45
N ALA A 123 -4.78 15.61 0.81
CA ALA A 123 -4.27 16.89 1.30
C ALA A 123 -5.38 17.96 1.38
N ALA A 124 -6.30 17.94 0.42
CA ALA A 124 -7.46 18.80 0.40
C ALA A 124 -8.46 18.54 1.53
N LEU A 125 -8.80 17.27 1.77
CA LEU A 125 -9.66 16.88 2.88
C LEU A 125 -9.05 17.28 4.23
N GLN A 126 -7.74 17.12 4.38
CA GLN A 126 -7.02 17.59 5.57
C GLN A 126 -7.05 19.11 5.74
N ALA A 127 -7.09 19.87 4.64
CA ALA A 127 -7.15 21.33 4.68
C ALA A 127 -8.54 21.86 5.07
N LEU A 128 -9.61 21.09 4.86
CA LEU A 128 -10.97 21.44 5.28
C LEU A 128 -11.11 21.43 6.80
N HIS A 129 -10.43 20.49 7.48
CA HIS A 129 -10.41 20.34 8.93
C HIS A 129 -8.98 20.43 9.48
N PRO A 130 -8.43 21.64 9.70
CA PRO A 130 -7.25 21.76 10.53
C PRO A 130 -7.60 21.21 11.93
N ALA A 131 -6.82 20.24 12.42
CA ALA A 131 -7.02 19.63 13.73
C ALA A 131 -7.25 20.70 14.82
N PRO A 132 -8.13 20.47 15.80
CA PRO A 132 -8.45 21.48 16.79
C PRO A 132 -7.19 21.92 17.53
N ALA A 133 -6.93 23.22 17.49
CA ALA A 133 -5.95 23.85 18.35
C ALA A 133 -6.48 23.79 19.79
N ASN A 134 -6.11 22.77 20.55
CA ASN A 134 -6.14 22.84 22.01
C ASN A 134 -5.02 21.98 22.60
N GLY A 135 -4.17 22.66 23.35
CA GLY A 135 -2.98 22.10 23.97
C GLY A 135 -3.28 21.28 25.21
N ALA A 136 -2.60 20.15 25.30
CA ALA A 136 -2.05 19.59 26.52
C ALA A 136 -0.83 18.74 26.13
N SER A 137 0.34 19.39 26.19
CA SER A 137 1.69 18.83 26.45
C SER A 137 1.99 17.39 25.99
N GLY A 138 2.60 17.30 24.82
CA GLY A 138 3.58 16.27 24.48
C GLY A 138 4.62 16.90 23.55
N GLU A 139 5.66 17.49 24.14
CA GLU A 139 6.74 18.17 23.42
C GLU A 139 7.37 17.26 22.35
N TRP A 140 7.06 17.53 21.08
CA TRP A 140 7.99 17.31 19.98
C TRP A 140 8.36 18.70 19.51
N GLY A 141 9.44 19.21 20.10
CA GLY A 141 9.94 20.55 19.86
C GLY A 141 10.13 20.82 18.37
N SER A 142 9.84 22.07 18.01
CA SER A 142 10.20 22.72 16.76
C SER A 142 11.57 22.23 16.27
N GLY A 143 11.58 21.39 15.24
CA GLY A 143 12.82 20.96 14.60
C GLY A 143 13.59 22.20 14.14
N LEU A 144 14.89 22.26 14.46
CA LEU A 144 15.75 23.33 13.97
C LEU A 144 15.65 23.39 12.45
N SER A 145 15.24 24.55 11.92
CA SER A 145 15.38 24.82 10.50
C SER A 145 16.85 24.63 10.10
N ARG A 146 17.11 24.07 8.93
CA ARG A 146 18.47 23.97 8.34
C ARG A 146 19.23 25.28 8.44
N ARG A 147 18.53 26.42 8.32
CA ARG A 147 19.11 27.74 8.46
C ARG A 147 19.57 28.03 9.88
N THR A 148 18.77 27.66 10.90
CA THR A 148 19.12 27.78 12.33
C THR A 148 20.29 26.88 12.70
N PHE A 149 20.34 25.66 12.15
CA PHE A 149 21.46 24.74 12.36
C PHE A 149 22.78 25.26 11.78
N VAL A 150 22.75 25.79 10.55
CA VAL A 150 23.94 26.38 9.89
C VAL A 150 24.41 27.64 10.62
N THR A 151 23.49 28.50 11.06
CA THR A 151 23.87 29.70 11.83
C THR A 151 24.43 29.36 13.22
N ALA A 152 23.87 28.35 13.90
CA ALA A 152 24.34 27.94 15.22
C ALA A 152 25.71 27.25 15.16
N THR A 153 25.98 26.46 14.12
CA THR A 153 27.28 25.78 13.94
C THR A 153 28.41 26.75 13.57
N LEU A 154 28.13 27.79 12.77
CA LEU A 154 29.12 28.84 12.47
C LEU A 154 29.45 29.72 13.69
N ALA A 155 28.48 30.00 14.55
CA ALA A 155 28.71 30.77 15.78
C ALA A 155 29.54 29.97 16.81
N ALA A 156 29.32 28.66 16.94
CA ALA A 156 30.06 27.81 17.87
C ALA A 156 31.55 27.65 17.49
N ALA A 157 31.88 27.63 16.19
CA ALA A 157 33.27 27.57 15.73
C ALA A 157 34.05 28.88 16.01
N ALA A 158 33.38 30.03 16.01
CA ALA A 158 34.01 31.32 16.31
C ALA A 158 34.43 31.46 17.78
N LEU A 159 33.77 30.76 18.71
CA LEU A 159 34.12 30.76 20.13
C LEU A 159 35.40 29.97 20.46
N LEU A 160 35.85 29.07 19.58
CA LEU A 160 37.09 28.30 19.76
C LEU A 160 38.36 29.08 19.32
N LEU A 161 38.21 30.28 18.77
CA LEU A 161 39.32 31.16 18.38
C LEU A 161 39.66 32.22 19.45
N LEU A 162 38.97 32.20 20.60
CA LEU A 162 39.29 33.06 21.74
C LEU A 162 40.40 32.41 22.59
N PRO A 163 41.58 33.03 22.73
CA PRO A 163 42.63 32.50 23.59
C PRO A 163 42.24 32.77 25.05
N GLY A 164 42.07 31.72 25.87
CA GLY A 164 42.00 31.94 27.32
C GLY A 164 41.40 30.89 28.25
N CYS A 165 40.75 29.82 27.79
CA CYS A 165 40.18 28.82 28.72
C CYS A 165 40.46 27.39 28.26
N SER A 166 41.53 26.80 28.77
CA SER A 166 41.70 25.34 28.81
C SER A 166 41.11 24.82 30.11
N PRO A 167 40.07 23.97 30.11
CA PRO A 167 39.82 23.12 31.25
C PRO A 167 40.83 21.96 31.17
N GLY A 168 41.80 21.98 32.07
CA GLY A 168 42.62 20.80 32.36
C GLY A 168 41.72 19.71 32.92
N ALA A 169 41.78 18.53 32.29
CA ALA A 169 41.28 17.29 32.85
C ALA A 169 42.21 16.17 32.39
N ASP A 170 42.69 15.43 33.38
CA ASP A 170 43.69 14.38 33.30
C ASP A 170 43.34 13.30 32.26
N ASP A 171 44.29 13.03 31.37
CA ASP A 171 44.28 11.90 30.45
C ASP A 171 44.59 10.60 31.23
N LYS A 172 43.58 10.11 31.96
CA LYS A 172 43.49 8.67 32.23
C LYS A 172 42.66 8.07 31.12
N SER A 173 43.37 7.57 30.11
CA SER A 173 42.83 6.73 29.05
C SER A 173 42.02 5.57 29.66
N ALA A 174 40.70 5.76 29.74
CA ALA A 174 39.75 4.68 29.96
C ALA A 174 39.75 3.82 28.69
N PRO A 175 39.91 2.49 28.78
CA PRO A 175 39.79 1.65 27.61
C PRO A 175 38.39 1.85 27.02
N ASN A 176 38.39 2.17 25.72
CA ASN A 176 37.20 2.42 24.93
C ASN A 176 36.14 1.34 25.19
N ALA A 177 35.11 1.71 25.95
CA ALA A 177 33.94 0.88 26.24
C ALA A 177 32.91 0.92 25.11
N GLN A 178 33.30 1.22 23.87
CA GLN A 178 32.76 0.49 22.71
C GLN A 178 33.34 -0.92 22.71
N ALA A 179 32.98 -1.66 23.76
CA ALA A 179 32.99 -3.11 23.72
C ALA A 179 32.25 -3.52 22.45
N ALA A 180 32.93 -4.35 21.66
CA ALA A 180 32.43 -5.12 20.54
C ALA A 180 30.91 -5.15 20.49
N ALA A 181 30.34 -4.82 19.31
CA ALA A 181 28.99 -5.23 18.94
C ALA A 181 28.78 -6.63 19.53
N ARG A 182 27.98 -6.73 20.61
CA ARG A 182 27.90 -7.93 21.44
C ARG A 182 27.71 -9.06 20.47
N GLY A 183 28.70 -9.94 20.35
CA GLY A 183 28.63 -11.10 19.48
C GLY A 183 27.34 -11.79 19.85
N SER A 184 26.35 -11.69 18.97
CA SER A 184 25.08 -12.37 19.12
C SER A 184 25.45 -13.84 19.14
N GLY A 185 25.46 -14.42 20.35
CA GLY A 185 25.75 -15.82 20.50
C GLY A 185 24.86 -16.59 19.55
N GLN A 186 25.45 -17.45 18.72
CA GLN A 186 24.66 -18.35 17.90
C GLN A 186 23.80 -19.21 18.83
N VAL A 187 22.53 -19.34 18.49
CA VAL A 187 21.58 -20.21 19.17
C VAL A 187 21.32 -21.45 18.33
N ALA A 188 21.12 -22.58 18.99
CA ALA A 188 20.72 -23.82 18.34
C ALA A 188 19.26 -23.73 17.90
N VAL A 189 19.02 -23.92 16.60
CA VAL A 189 17.70 -23.89 15.99
C VAL A 189 17.46 -25.20 15.26
N THR A 190 16.30 -25.81 15.47
CA THR A 190 15.86 -27.00 14.71
C THR A 190 14.63 -26.66 13.88
N LEU A 191 14.75 -26.79 12.56
CA LEU A 191 13.70 -26.46 11.59
C LEU A 191 13.27 -27.72 10.83
N THR A 192 11.97 -27.89 10.63
CA THR A 192 11.42 -28.98 9.80
C THR A 192 10.95 -28.39 8.48
N ILE A 193 11.72 -28.56 7.41
CA ILE A 193 11.51 -27.93 6.10
C ILE A 193 11.28 -29.00 5.04
N ASN A 194 10.16 -28.93 4.31
CA ASN A 194 9.79 -29.88 3.26
C ASN A 194 9.90 -31.35 3.75
N GLY A 195 9.49 -31.61 5.00
CA GLY A 195 9.57 -32.94 5.64
C GLY A 195 10.94 -33.35 6.18
N LYS A 196 11.99 -32.53 5.99
CA LYS A 196 13.37 -32.81 6.48
C LYS A 196 13.70 -31.97 7.71
N THR A 197 14.37 -32.57 8.69
CA THR A 197 14.85 -31.86 9.89
C THR A 197 16.24 -31.30 9.66
N HIS A 198 16.41 -30.00 9.91
CA HIS A 198 17.66 -29.26 9.83
C HIS A 198 18.03 -28.72 11.21
N ARG A 199 19.28 -28.92 11.63
CA ARG A 199 19.83 -28.40 12.90
C ARG A 199 20.90 -27.38 12.58
N LEU A 200 20.73 -26.15 13.06
CA LEU A 200 21.52 -24.98 12.68
C LEU A 200 22.01 -24.22 13.92
N GLN A 201 23.12 -23.50 13.79
CA GLN A 201 23.62 -22.53 14.76
C GLN A 201 23.48 -21.13 14.16
N LEU A 202 22.46 -20.38 14.56
CA LEU A 202 22.09 -19.11 13.92
C LEU A 202 22.19 -17.94 14.89
N ASP A 203 22.51 -16.76 14.39
CA ASP A 203 22.22 -15.52 15.11
C ASP A 203 20.69 -15.41 15.29
N PRO A 204 20.18 -15.10 16.50
CA PRO A 204 18.74 -15.05 16.77
C PRO A 204 17.98 -14.00 15.93
N ARG A 205 18.69 -13.06 15.29
CA ARG A 205 18.12 -12.03 14.40
C ARG A 205 17.95 -12.51 12.96
N VAL A 206 18.46 -13.69 12.61
CA VAL A 206 18.34 -14.24 11.25
C VAL A 206 16.86 -14.47 10.92
N ALA A 207 16.40 -13.79 9.86
CA ALA A 207 15.09 -14.04 9.30
C ALA A 207 15.02 -15.46 8.73
N LEU A 208 13.84 -16.08 8.78
CA LEU A 208 13.59 -17.39 8.20
C LEU A 208 13.96 -17.40 6.71
N LEU A 209 13.69 -16.32 5.99
CA LEU A 209 14.10 -16.14 4.60
C LEU A 209 15.61 -16.36 4.40
N ASP A 210 16.43 -15.77 5.26
CA ASP A 210 17.89 -15.85 5.14
C ASP A 210 18.42 -17.20 5.61
N ALA A 211 17.82 -17.80 6.64
CA ALA A 211 18.12 -19.18 7.02
C ALA A 211 17.83 -20.17 5.87
N LEU A 212 16.72 -20.00 5.16
CA LEU A 212 16.39 -20.86 4.01
C LEU A 212 17.40 -20.70 2.87
N ARG A 213 17.71 -19.46 2.51
CA ARG A 213 18.48 -19.17 1.30
C ARG A 213 19.99 -19.29 1.50
N GLU A 214 20.50 -18.69 2.55
CA GLU A 214 21.93 -18.46 2.72
C GLU A 214 22.57 -19.59 3.54
N GLU A 215 21.86 -20.13 4.54
CA GLU A 215 22.37 -21.23 5.38
C GLU A 215 22.02 -22.62 4.81
N LEU A 216 20.83 -22.77 4.23
CA LEU A 216 20.32 -24.05 3.74
C LEU A 216 20.32 -24.19 2.21
N HIS A 217 20.65 -23.11 1.49
CA HIS A 217 20.70 -23.07 0.02
C HIS A 217 19.38 -23.44 -0.68
N LEU A 218 18.25 -23.33 0.02
CA LEU A 218 16.90 -23.39 -0.55
C LEU A 218 16.52 -22.04 -1.12
N THR A 219 17.09 -21.76 -2.29
CA THR A 219 17.06 -20.43 -2.92
C THR A 219 15.76 -20.12 -3.66
N GLY A 220 14.80 -21.05 -3.70
CA GLY A 220 13.50 -20.90 -4.36
C GLY A 220 12.70 -19.76 -3.77
N THR A 221 12.68 -19.62 -2.44
CA THR A 221 12.05 -18.47 -1.75
C THR A 221 12.87 -17.20 -2.01
N LYS A 222 12.23 -16.08 -2.37
CA LYS A 222 12.94 -14.89 -2.87
C LYS A 222 12.91 -13.70 -1.91
N LYS A 223 14.02 -12.97 -1.86
CA LYS A 223 14.14 -11.66 -1.20
C LYS A 223 13.88 -10.56 -2.23
N GLY A 224 12.68 -9.96 -2.18
CA GLY A 224 12.32 -8.83 -3.05
C GLY A 224 12.43 -7.46 -2.39
N CYS A 225 11.93 -7.34 -1.17
CA CYS A 225 11.88 -6.07 -0.42
C CYS A 225 12.43 -6.13 1.01
N ASP A 226 12.44 -7.32 1.63
CA ASP A 226 12.82 -7.54 3.04
C ASP A 226 11.99 -6.76 4.10
N HIS A 227 10.84 -6.21 3.70
CA HIS A 227 9.97 -5.40 4.56
C HIS A 227 8.48 -5.78 4.43
N GLY A 228 8.19 -7.00 3.97
CA GLY A 228 6.82 -7.53 3.86
C GLY A 228 5.93 -6.91 2.79
N GLN A 229 6.49 -6.15 1.85
CA GLN A 229 5.72 -5.40 0.86
C GLN A 229 5.38 -6.18 -0.42
N CYS A 230 6.17 -7.20 -0.78
CA CYS A 230 6.12 -7.80 -2.12
C CYS A 230 5.58 -9.23 -2.21
N GLY A 231 5.47 -9.97 -1.11
CA GLY A 231 5.04 -11.38 -1.10
C GLY A 231 5.99 -12.39 -1.77
N ALA A 232 7.12 -11.98 -2.33
CA ALA A 232 8.06 -12.90 -3.00
C ALA A 232 8.71 -13.94 -2.04
N CYS A 233 8.65 -13.65 -0.73
CA CYS A 233 9.19 -14.49 0.34
C CYS A 233 8.14 -15.40 1.00
N THR A 234 6.94 -15.53 0.42
CA THR A 234 5.87 -16.35 1.00
C THR A 234 6.28 -17.82 1.08
N VAL A 235 6.10 -18.40 2.26
CA VAL A 235 6.25 -19.83 2.58
C VAL A 235 5.02 -20.28 3.36
N HIS A 236 4.88 -21.58 3.61
CA HIS A 236 3.87 -22.07 4.55
C HIS A 236 4.50 -22.39 5.90
N LEU A 237 3.85 -21.95 6.97
CA LEU A 237 4.12 -22.35 8.35
C LEU A 237 2.88 -23.07 8.88
N ASP A 238 3.02 -24.36 9.18
CA ASP A 238 1.91 -25.23 9.60
C ASP A 238 0.72 -25.24 8.63
N GLY A 239 1.00 -25.07 7.33
CA GLY A 239 0.00 -25.00 6.26
C GLY A 239 -0.60 -23.61 6.01
N GLN A 240 -0.19 -22.59 6.77
CA GLN A 240 -0.65 -21.22 6.61
C GLN A 240 0.40 -20.36 5.90
N SER A 241 -0.01 -19.48 4.99
CA SER A 241 0.91 -18.53 4.34
C SER A 241 1.54 -17.57 5.35
N ALA A 242 2.86 -17.37 5.25
CA ALA A 242 3.60 -16.43 6.06
C ALA A 242 4.72 -15.76 5.26
N LEU A 243 5.04 -14.50 5.61
CA LEU A 243 6.17 -13.76 5.06
C LEU A 243 7.45 -14.16 5.80
N SER A 244 8.32 -14.93 5.13
CA SER A 244 9.55 -15.42 5.77
C SER A 244 10.56 -14.31 6.09
N CYS A 245 10.50 -13.15 5.42
CA CYS A 245 11.36 -12.00 5.74
C CYS A 245 10.99 -11.32 7.08
N LEU A 246 9.75 -11.49 7.54
CA LEU A 246 9.27 -10.91 8.81
C LEU A 246 9.14 -11.96 9.93
N THR A 247 9.58 -13.20 9.66
CA THR A 247 9.61 -14.29 10.65
C THR A 247 11.05 -14.55 11.04
N LEU A 248 11.40 -14.53 12.33
CA LEU A 248 12.73 -14.97 12.76
C LEU A 248 12.85 -16.50 12.69
N ALA A 249 14.00 -17.03 12.27
CA ALA A 249 14.22 -18.47 12.17
C ALA A 249 13.98 -19.19 13.52
N VAL A 250 14.38 -18.56 14.63
CA VAL A 250 14.15 -19.07 15.99
C VAL A 250 12.66 -19.23 16.33
N MET A 251 11.79 -18.38 15.77
CA MET A 251 10.34 -18.44 15.98
C MET A 251 9.67 -19.52 15.15
N ALA A 252 10.34 -20.03 14.11
CA ALA A 252 9.83 -21.09 13.26
C ALA A 252 10.13 -22.50 13.81
N GLN A 253 10.85 -22.60 14.92
CA GLN A 253 11.15 -23.87 15.57
C GLN A 253 9.86 -24.58 16.03
N GLY A 254 9.78 -25.88 15.78
CA GLY A 254 8.61 -26.71 16.08
C GLY A 254 7.48 -26.61 15.04
N LYS A 255 7.58 -25.72 14.05
CA LYS A 255 6.62 -25.60 12.95
C LYS A 255 7.02 -26.46 11.76
N ARG A 256 6.04 -26.87 10.96
CA ARG A 256 6.29 -27.45 9.63
C ARG A 256 6.41 -26.33 8.61
N ILE A 257 7.55 -26.25 7.94
CA ILE A 257 7.84 -25.24 6.93
C ILE A 257 7.76 -25.89 5.55
N THR A 258 6.92 -25.35 4.68
CA THR A 258 6.89 -25.74 3.26
C THR A 258 7.35 -24.55 2.42
N THR A 259 8.27 -24.81 1.50
CA THR A 259 8.80 -23.83 0.53
C THR A 259 8.39 -24.22 -0.88
N ILE A 260 8.72 -23.40 -1.88
CA ILE A 260 8.38 -23.69 -3.28
C ILE A 260 8.99 -25.03 -3.76
N GLU A 261 10.18 -25.38 -3.27
CA GLU A 261 10.84 -26.66 -3.54
C GLU A 261 10.07 -27.86 -2.99
N GLY A 262 9.19 -27.65 -2.00
CA GLY A 262 8.35 -28.67 -1.39
C GLY A 262 7.00 -28.87 -2.05
N LEU A 263 6.62 -28.07 -3.06
CA LEU A 263 5.34 -28.25 -3.76
C LEU A 263 5.36 -29.42 -4.76
N ALA A 264 6.50 -29.66 -5.41
CA ALA A 264 6.64 -30.74 -6.39
C ALA A 264 6.92 -32.08 -5.69
N SER A 265 6.47 -33.18 -6.30
CA SER A 265 6.78 -34.54 -5.87
C SER A 265 7.82 -35.15 -6.81
N GLY A 266 9.10 -34.92 -6.51
CA GLY A 266 10.19 -35.32 -7.40
C GLY A 266 10.17 -34.54 -8.71
N GLU A 267 9.98 -35.23 -9.83
CA GLU A 267 9.85 -34.62 -11.17
C GLU A 267 8.40 -34.24 -11.51
N GLU A 268 7.43 -34.64 -10.69
CA GLU A 268 6.03 -34.32 -10.91
C GLU A 268 5.70 -32.92 -10.37
N LEU A 269 5.29 -32.04 -11.28
CA LEU A 269 4.87 -30.68 -10.95
C LEU A 269 3.56 -30.70 -10.16
N HIS A 270 3.48 -29.82 -9.16
CA HIS A 270 2.23 -29.51 -8.51
C HIS A 270 1.20 -28.99 -9.55
N PRO A 271 -0.12 -29.26 -9.42
CA PRO A 271 -1.12 -28.78 -10.36
C PRO A 271 -1.04 -27.27 -10.65
N LEU A 272 -0.80 -26.45 -9.61
CA LEU A 272 -0.53 -25.02 -9.78
C LEU A 272 0.73 -24.72 -10.59
N GLN A 273 1.83 -25.46 -10.41
CA GLN A 273 3.05 -25.27 -11.21
C GLN A 273 2.79 -25.58 -12.69
N ALA A 274 2.08 -26.68 -12.97
CA ALA A 274 1.70 -27.05 -14.34
C ALA A 274 0.77 -26.02 -14.98
N ALA A 275 -0.23 -25.53 -14.24
CA ALA A 275 -1.12 -24.48 -14.71
C ALA A 275 -0.38 -23.16 -14.97
N PHE A 276 0.55 -22.76 -14.09
CA PHE A 276 1.36 -21.56 -14.29
C PHE A 276 2.21 -21.64 -15.56
N LEU A 277 2.75 -22.82 -15.87
CA LEU A 277 3.47 -23.07 -17.12
C LEU A 277 2.53 -22.97 -18.34
N LYS A 278 1.36 -23.61 -18.27
CA LYS A 278 0.38 -23.63 -19.35
C LYS A 278 -0.16 -22.24 -19.72
N HIS A 279 -0.39 -21.40 -18.72
CA HIS A 279 -0.99 -20.07 -18.88
C HIS A 279 0.04 -18.95 -19.07
N ASP A 280 1.34 -19.26 -19.12
CA ASP A 280 2.40 -18.24 -19.13
C ASP A 280 2.24 -17.26 -17.95
N ALA A 281 1.99 -17.82 -16.75
CA ALA A 281 1.68 -17.08 -15.53
C ALA A 281 2.95 -16.53 -14.83
N PHE A 282 4.02 -16.32 -15.59
CA PHE A 282 5.25 -15.71 -15.15
C PHE A 282 6.03 -15.18 -16.34
N GLN A 283 6.98 -14.29 -16.09
CA GLN A 283 7.95 -13.86 -17.10
C GLN A 283 9.36 -13.96 -16.51
N CYS A 284 9.81 -12.97 -15.73
CA CYS A 284 11.13 -13.01 -15.09
C CYS A 284 11.28 -14.13 -14.05
N GLY A 285 10.18 -14.76 -13.63
CA GLY A 285 10.17 -15.85 -12.67
C GLY A 285 10.39 -15.46 -11.20
N TYR A 286 10.74 -14.21 -10.90
CA TYR A 286 11.18 -13.83 -9.56
C TYR A 286 10.05 -13.86 -8.51
N CYS A 287 8.84 -13.41 -8.87
CA CYS A 287 7.69 -13.46 -7.97
C CYS A 287 6.99 -14.82 -7.93
N THR A 288 7.27 -15.70 -8.91
CA THR A 288 6.55 -16.96 -9.14
C THR A 288 6.53 -17.88 -7.91
N PRO A 289 7.63 -18.07 -7.17
CA PRO A 289 7.61 -18.85 -5.93
C PRO A 289 6.58 -18.34 -4.93
N GLY A 290 6.60 -17.03 -4.65
CA GLY A 290 5.65 -16.42 -3.73
C GLY A 290 4.20 -16.56 -4.21
N GLN A 291 3.95 -16.34 -5.51
CA GLN A 291 2.62 -16.48 -6.12
C GLN A 291 2.07 -17.92 -5.95
N LEU A 292 2.88 -18.93 -6.25
CA LEU A 292 2.49 -20.33 -6.11
C LEU A 292 2.23 -20.73 -4.66
N MET A 293 3.07 -20.28 -3.73
CA MET A 293 2.87 -20.54 -2.30
C MET A 293 1.58 -19.87 -1.79
N ALA A 294 1.34 -18.61 -2.13
CA ALA A 294 0.12 -17.90 -1.76
C ALA A 294 -1.14 -18.57 -2.34
N ALA A 295 -1.12 -18.88 -3.63
CA ALA A 295 -2.22 -19.56 -4.31
C ALA A 295 -2.50 -20.95 -3.74
N SER A 296 -1.45 -21.71 -3.41
CA SER A 296 -1.60 -23.05 -2.82
C SER A 296 -2.24 -22.99 -1.44
N ALA A 297 -1.90 -22.01 -0.60
CA ALA A 297 -2.53 -21.85 0.70
C ALA A 297 -4.00 -21.41 0.54
N LEU A 298 -4.26 -20.48 -0.39
CA LEU A 298 -5.59 -20.02 -0.70
C LEU A 298 -6.50 -21.19 -1.13
N LEU A 299 -6.05 -22.04 -2.06
CA LEU A 299 -6.86 -23.18 -2.51
C LEU A 299 -7.09 -24.26 -1.43
N GLN A 300 -6.31 -24.25 -0.34
CA GLN A 300 -6.50 -25.17 0.79
C GLN A 300 -7.37 -24.58 1.91
N ASP A 301 -7.63 -23.27 1.88
CA ASP A 301 -8.44 -22.62 2.90
C ASP A 301 -9.95 -22.88 2.64
N PRO A 302 -10.67 -23.52 3.57
CA PRO A 302 -12.10 -23.81 3.42
C PRO A 302 -12.98 -22.55 3.37
N HIS A 303 -12.45 -21.39 3.74
CA HIS A 303 -13.14 -20.10 3.68
C HIS A 303 -12.84 -19.33 2.40
N THR A 304 -12.06 -19.91 1.48
CA THR A 304 -11.72 -19.27 0.21
C THR A 304 -12.98 -18.97 -0.59
N PRO A 305 -13.16 -17.71 -1.02
CA PRO A 305 -14.34 -17.33 -1.79
C PRO A 305 -14.49 -18.14 -3.07
N ALA A 306 -15.74 -18.50 -3.38
CA ALA A 306 -16.09 -19.32 -4.52
C ALA A 306 -15.97 -18.53 -5.84
N GLY A 307 -14.75 -18.49 -6.40
CA GLY A 307 -14.53 -18.55 -7.84
C GLY A 307 -14.60 -17.25 -8.64
N SER A 308 -14.86 -16.08 -8.05
CA SER A 308 -14.78 -14.83 -8.83
C SER A 308 -13.32 -14.39 -9.03
N ALA A 309 -13.01 -13.86 -10.22
CA ALA A 309 -11.67 -13.33 -10.50
C ALA A 309 -11.32 -12.12 -9.60
N VAL A 310 -12.33 -11.42 -9.09
CA VAL A 310 -12.15 -10.26 -8.19
C VAL A 310 -11.66 -10.73 -6.82
N GLU A 311 -12.29 -11.74 -6.23
CA GLU A 311 -11.90 -12.27 -4.93
C GLU A 311 -10.50 -12.89 -4.96
N LEU A 312 -10.16 -13.61 -6.05
CA LEU A 312 -8.81 -14.14 -6.22
C LEU A 312 -7.75 -13.04 -6.31
N ARG A 313 -8.05 -11.93 -6.99
CA ARG A 313 -7.13 -10.78 -7.07
C ARG A 313 -6.94 -10.14 -5.70
N GLU A 314 -8.00 -10.00 -4.93
CA GLU A 314 -7.94 -9.44 -3.58
C GLU A 314 -7.12 -10.33 -2.65
N ALA A 315 -7.40 -11.64 -2.65
CA ALA A 315 -6.69 -12.62 -1.83
C ALA A 315 -5.18 -12.72 -2.16
N LEU A 316 -4.80 -12.42 -3.40
CA LEU A 316 -3.41 -12.45 -3.87
C LEU A 316 -2.76 -11.06 -3.98
N SER A 317 -3.44 -10.01 -3.51
CA SER A 317 -2.97 -8.62 -3.62
C SER A 317 -1.62 -8.39 -2.90
N GLY A 318 -1.31 -9.21 -1.89
CA GLY A 318 -0.03 -9.21 -1.18
C GLY A 318 1.17 -9.72 -1.99
N ASN A 319 0.95 -10.28 -3.18
CA ASN A 319 1.99 -10.85 -4.03
C ASN A 319 2.20 -10.01 -5.30
N LEU A 320 3.26 -9.18 -5.30
CA LEU A 320 3.52 -8.23 -6.37
C LEU A 320 4.24 -8.87 -7.57
N CYS A 321 3.84 -8.51 -8.79
CA CYS A 321 4.42 -8.93 -10.05
C CYS A 321 4.71 -7.70 -10.93
N ARG A 322 5.97 -7.30 -11.04
CA ARG A 322 6.35 -6.13 -11.85
C ARG A 322 6.26 -6.36 -13.36
N CYS A 323 6.37 -7.63 -13.79
CA CYS A 323 6.13 -8.05 -15.17
C CYS A 323 4.64 -7.99 -15.57
N ALA A 324 3.75 -7.77 -14.61
CA ALA A 324 2.30 -7.69 -14.80
C ALA A 324 1.66 -8.97 -15.37
N ALA A 325 2.14 -10.15 -14.97
CA ALA A 325 1.56 -11.45 -15.36
C ALA A 325 0.23 -11.78 -14.64
N TYR A 326 -0.38 -10.82 -13.93
CA TYR A 326 -1.56 -11.06 -13.09
C TYR A 326 -2.74 -11.72 -13.81
N PRO A 327 -3.14 -11.30 -15.04
CA PRO A 327 -4.25 -11.98 -15.72
C PRO A 327 -4.00 -13.47 -15.91
N ASN A 328 -2.78 -13.84 -16.29
CA ASN A 328 -2.36 -15.22 -16.52
C ASN A 328 -2.24 -16.02 -15.20
N ILE A 329 -1.76 -15.36 -14.13
CA ILE A 329 -1.73 -15.93 -12.77
C ILE A 329 -3.15 -16.30 -12.32
N ILE A 330 -4.11 -15.39 -12.47
CA ILE A 330 -5.50 -15.65 -12.10
C ILE A 330 -6.09 -16.77 -12.96
N ALA A 331 -5.84 -16.77 -14.27
CA ALA A 331 -6.31 -17.83 -15.17
C ALA A 331 -5.77 -19.21 -14.78
N ALA A 332 -4.49 -19.32 -14.43
CA ALA A 332 -3.86 -20.56 -13.97
C ALA A 332 -4.51 -21.08 -12.68
N ILE A 333 -4.76 -20.20 -11.71
CA ILE A 333 -5.35 -20.58 -10.41
C ILE A 333 -6.79 -21.03 -10.60
N GLN A 334 -7.57 -20.34 -11.44
CA GLN A 334 -8.95 -20.71 -11.75
C GLN A 334 -9.06 -22.04 -12.49
N GLU A 335 -8.07 -22.42 -13.31
CA GLU A 335 -8.02 -23.75 -13.91
C GLU A 335 -7.91 -24.83 -12.83
N VAL A 336 -6.99 -24.65 -11.87
CA VAL A 336 -6.80 -25.62 -10.78
C VAL A 336 -8.01 -25.67 -9.86
N GLN A 337 -8.67 -24.54 -9.59
CA GLN A 337 -9.87 -24.48 -8.75
C GLN A 337 -11.06 -25.27 -9.33
N ARG A 338 -11.09 -25.47 -10.65
CA ARG A 338 -12.18 -26.18 -11.36
C ARG A 338 -11.91 -27.68 -11.57
N ALA A 339 -10.69 -28.14 -11.31
CA ALA A 339 -10.27 -29.53 -11.51
C ALA A 339 -10.53 -30.36 -10.25
#